data_AF-A0A381T9C7-F1
#
_entry.id   AF-A0A381T9C7-F1
#
_cell.length_a   1.000
_cell.length_b   1.000
_cell.length_c   1.000
_cell.angle_alpha   90.00
_cell.angle_beta   90.00
_cell.angle_gamma   90.00
#
_symmetry.space_group_name_H-M   'P 1'
#
loop_
_entity.id
_entity.type
_entity.pdbx_description
1 polymer ?
#
loop_
_entity_poly.entity_id
_entity_poly.type
_entity_poly.pdbx_seq_one_letter_code
_entity_poly.pdbx_strand_id
1 'polypeptide(L)'
;VRAVASLVALLVLATACSAGDGPTIVTPTTTPDLFGGVSTASTLPPAEVPDWEPVQLVAVRKDAEACIASARPDEIVLPDEGPRTVTVESGDTLGKIAERFDTTVAAFMRANSLSNPDRLRVGQVLIVPRERPDEVDGPEGPKIEWEELACVLDTGVAAHGPDGLPVGASGRIEVVVRWPRIDGTDEAPRVNGRLLGLIQGALAAFLDDVITAVERNGYACREALDGRCMWLMHEYEVLLSNDDVFSLRNTTRRLLPGAAAESAEVLTETFDLVIGRPFEIDLLFDDEADWVGALSAEAIKRLEQEPWVDERRHVGAGPDAANFERFNLTHGGLVLSFAPFTVGGSGSSTVLITIPYRALEGLWATDGPVAPLLEKLD
;
A
#
# COMPACT_ATOMS: atom_id res chain seq x y z
N VAL A 1 80.99 11.35 11.82
CA VAL A 1 80.97 12.82 11.85
C VAL A 1 79.56 13.26 11.52
N ARG A 2 78.89 13.90 12.50
CA ARG A 2 77.49 14.35 12.43
C ARG A 2 77.37 15.56 11.49
N ALA A 3 76.34 15.60 10.66
CA ALA A 3 75.83 16.84 10.09
C ALA A 3 74.36 16.68 9.65
N VAL A 4 73.51 17.49 10.28
CA VAL A 4 72.28 18.14 9.76
C VAL A 4 71.09 17.28 9.31
N ALA A 5 69.98 17.40 10.04
CA ALA A 5 68.65 17.56 9.43
C ALA A 5 67.77 18.37 10.39
N SER A 6 67.14 19.41 9.84
CA SER A 6 66.59 20.54 10.56
C SER A 6 65.18 20.32 11.08
N LEU A 7 64.91 21.08 12.13
CA LEU A 7 63.63 21.44 12.74
C LEU A 7 62.55 21.83 11.71
N VAL A 8 61.41 21.14 11.70
CA VAL A 8 60.12 21.70 11.25
C VAL A 8 59.03 21.15 12.19
N ALA A 9 58.59 21.99 13.13
CA ALA A 9 57.40 21.74 13.93
C ALA A 9 56.18 22.22 13.13
N LEU A 10 55.39 21.29 12.60
CA LEU A 10 54.13 21.57 11.92
C LEU A 10 53.01 21.54 12.97
N LEU A 11 52.66 22.70 13.53
CA LEU A 11 51.49 22.86 14.38
C LEU A 11 50.27 23.05 13.47
N VAL A 12 49.47 22.00 13.29
CA VAL A 12 48.19 22.07 12.59
C VAL A 12 47.15 22.59 13.59
N LEU A 13 46.71 23.83 13.39
CA LEU A 13 45.51 24.38 14.04
C LEU A 13 44.30 23.66 13.46
N ALA A 14 43.61 22.85 14.28
CA ALA A 14 42.30 22.33 13.95
C ALA A 14 41.28 23.48 14.02
N THR A 15 40.94 24.03 12.86
CA THR A 15 39.81 24.94 12.69
C THR A 15 38.50 24.16 12.88
N ALA A 16 37.74 24.53 13.90
CA ALA A 16 36.34 24.17 14.03
C ALA A 16 35.53 24.83 12.91
N CYS A 17 34.83 24.02 12.11
CA CYS A 17 33.79 24.47 11.20
C CYS A 17 32.54 23.60 11.42
N SER A 18 31.60 24.17 12.17
CA SER A 18 30.20 24.41 11.78
C SER A 18 29.57 23.58 10.64
N ALA A 19 28.33 23.17 10.92
CA ALA A 19 27.18 22.91 10.04
C ALA A 19 26.95 21.48 9.54
N GLY A 20 25.71 21.05 9.75
CA GLY A 20 25.11 19.83 9.20
C GLY A 20 23.73 19.60 9.79
N ASP A 21 22.79 20.50 9.52
CA ASP A 21 21.35 20.28 9.71
C ASP A 21 20.96 18.94 9.06
N GLY A 22 20.48 18.00 9.87
CA GLY A 22 19.75 16.83 9.35
C GLY A 22 18.41 17.30 8.79
N PRO A 23 17.86 16.63 7.76
CA PRO A 23 16.57 17.04 7.21
C PRO A 23 15.50 16.88 8.29
N THR A 24 14.93 17.99 8.75
CA THR A 24 13.68 18.01 9.50
C THR A 24 12.61 17.54 8.51
N ILE A 25 12.04 16.36 8.74
CA ILE A 25 10.87 15.91 7.97
C ILE A 25 9.70 16.77 8.44
N VAL A 26 9.41 17.82 7.69
CA VAL A 26 8.23 18.67 7.88
C VAL A 26 7.09 18.04 7.10
N THR A 27 6.03 17.59 7.78
CA THR A 27 4.81 17.11 7.12
C THR A 27 3.94 18.32 6.77
N PRO A 28 3.80 18.72 5.50
CA PRO A 28 2.97 19.87 5.16
C PRO A 28 1.50 19.49 5.28
N THR A 29 0.77 20.14 6.19
CA THR A 29 -0.69 20.14 6.15
C THR A 29 -1.12 21.40 5.42
N THR A 30 -1.66 21.26 4.20
CA THR A 30 -2.26 22.38 3.48
C THR A 30 -3.73 22.48 3.85
N THR A 31 -4.07 23.41 4.73
CA THR A 31 -5.46 23.88 4.91
C THR A 31 -5.69 25.04 3.94
N PRO A 32 -6.65 24.96 3.00
CA PRO A 32 -7.00 26.09 2.16
C PRO A 32 -7.58 27.22 3.03
N ASP A 33 -6.98 28.40 2.92
CA ASP A 33 -7.50 29.62 3.51
C ASP A 33 -8.79 30.03 2.78
N LEU A 34 -9.90 30.07 3.52
CA LEU A 34 -11.22 30.45 3.02
C LEU A 34 -11.35 31.95 2.72
N PHE A 35 -10.32 32.76 3.00
CA PHE A 35 -10.31 34.19 2.68
C PHE A 35 -9.00 34.58 1.97
N GLY A 36 -9.11 34.95 0.70
CA GLY A 36 -7.96 35.19 -0.17
C GLY A 36 -6.96 36.23 0.36
N GLY A 37 -5.69 35.84 0.38
CA GLY A 37 -4.56 36.75 0.50
C GLY A 37 -3.51 36.22 1.48
N VAL A 38 -2.47 35.61 0.93
CA VAL A 38 -1.34 34.92 1.60
C VAL A 38 -1.65 33.46 1.93
N SER A 39 -1.22 32.56 1.04
CA SER A 39 -1.07 31.13 1.36
C SER A 39 0.04 31.00 2.41
N THR A 40 -0.29 31.19 3.69
CA THR A 40 0.58 30.74 4.77
C THR A 40 0.29 29.26 4.95
N ALA A 41 1.10 28.41 4.33
CA ALA A 41 1.26 27.04 4.80
C ALA A 41 1.80 27.15 6.24
N SER A 42 0.91 27.13 7.23
CA SER A 42 1.32 27.03 8.63
C SER A 42 1.80 25.60 8.83
N THR A 43 3.11 25.39 8.65
CA THR A 43 3.76 24.19 9.17
C THR A 43 3.73 24.32 10.68
N LEU A 44 2.69 23.78 11.30
CA LEU A 44 2.65 23.70 12.76
C LEU A 44 3.92 22.96 13.20
N PRO A 45 4.71 23.51 14.14
CA PRO A 45 5.88 22.82 14.64
C PRO A 45 5.45 21.46 15.24
N PRO A 46 6.35 20.48 15.32
CA PRO A 46 6.09 19.23 16.03
C PRO A 46 5.53 19.55 17.43
N ALA A 47 4.50 18.83 17.86
CA ALA A 47 4.07 18.96 19.25
C ALA A 47 5.18 18.36 20.14
N GLU A 48 5.69 19.16 21.06
CA GLU A 48 6.80 18.80 21.93
C GLU A 48 6.41 19.04 23.39
N VAL A 49 6.79 18.11 24.26
CA VAL A 49 6.66 18.28 25.71
C VAL A 49 7.73 19.27 26.18
N PRO A 50 7.37 20.34 26.91
CA PRO A 50 8.35 21.29 27.43
C PRO A 50 9.40 20.61 28.30
N ASP A 51 10.67 21.04 28.17
CA ASP A 51 11.82 20.51 28.90
C ASP A 51 12.02 18.99 28.73
N TRP A 52 11.58 18.43 27.59
CA TRP A 52 11.78 17.02 27.29
C TRP A 52 13.24 16.69 26.99
N GLU A 53 13.79 15.73 27.73
CA GLU A 53 15.06 15.11 27.41
C GLU A 53 14.80 13.83 26.61
N PRO A 54 15.43 13.66 25.42
CA PRO A 54 15.23 12.46 24.63
C PRO A 54 15.55 11.18 25.41
N VAL A 55 14.62 10.22 25.37
CA VAL A 55 14.75 8.92 26.06
C VAL A 55 14.76 7.78 25.05
N GLN A 56 15.26 6.61 25.45
CA GLN A 56 15.11 5.38 24.68
C GLN A 56 14.00 4.53 25.28
N LEU A 57 12.98 4.21 24.48
CA LEU A 57 11.82 3.44 24.92
C LEU A 57 12.02 1.95 24.61
N VAL A 58 13.06 1.35 25.19
CA VAL A 58 13.46 -0.05 24.92
C VAL A 58 12.33 -1.04 25.17
N ALA A 59 11.57 -0.86 26.26
CA ALA A 59 10.42 -1.72 26.56
C ALA A 59 9.32 -1.58 25.49
N VAL A 60 9.00 -0.36 25.07
CA VAL A 60 7.96 -0.08 24.07
C VAL A 60 8.37 -0.62 22.69
N ARG A 61 9.64 -0.50 22.31
CA ARG A 61 10.15 -1.10 21.06
C ARG A 61 10.03 -2.63 21.07
N LYS A 62 10.30 -3.28 22.19
CA LYS A 62 10.08 -4.72 22.36
C LYS A 62 8.59 -5.08 22.26
N ASP A 63 7.71 -4.29 22.87
CA ASP A 63 6.27 -4.51 22.79
C ASP A 63 5.73 -4.29 21.36
N ALA A 64 6.33 -3.35 20.61
CA ALA A 64 6.05 -3.14 19.19
C ALA A 64 6.45 -4.35 18.33
N GLU A 65 7.65 -4.89 18.54
CA GLU A 65 8.08 -6.13 17.88
C GLU A 65 7.13 -7.30 18.17
N ALA A 66 6.70 -7.44 19.42
CA ALA A 66 5.73 -8.46 19.83
C ALA A 66 4.37 -8.27 19.16
N CYS A 67 3.88 -7.02 19.08
CA CYS A 67 2.64 -6.68 18.36
C CYS A 67 2.73 -7.07 16.88
N ILE A 68 3.81 -6.70 16.19
CA ILE A 68 4.01 -7.03 14.76
C ILE A 68 4.08 -8.55 14.56
N ALA A 69 4.75 -9.27 15.46
CA ALA A 69 4.85 -10.72 15.42
C ALA A 69 3.49 -11.41 15.64
N SER A 70 2.62 -10.83 16.47
CA SER A 70 1.28 -11.36 16.74
C SER A 70 0.30 -11.24 15.57
N ALA A 71 0.64 -10.49 14.52
CA ALA A 71 -0.12 -10.49 13.27
C ALA A 71 -0.05 -11.83 12.52
N ARG A 72 0.82 -12.77 12.94
CA ARG A 72 0.93 -14.10 12.34
C ARG A 72 -0.10 -15.04 12.97
N PRO A 73 -1.14 -15.50 12.23
CA PRO A 73 -1.83 -16.72 12.65
C PRO A 73 -0.84 -17.90 12.55
N ASP A 74 -1.03 -18.91 13.39
CA ASP A 74 -0.16 -20.10 13.51
C ASP A 74 0.45 -20.52 12.15
N GLU A 75 1.77 -20.38 12.05
CA GLU A 75 2.66 -20.76 10.95
C GLU A 75 1.97 -21.03 9.61
N ILE A 76 1.77 -19.99 8.79
CA ILE A 76 1.56 -20.17 7.34
C ILE A 76 2.81 -20.89 6.81
N VAL A 77 2.74 -22.21 6.69
CA VAL A 77 3.77 -23.01 6.01
C VAL A 77 3.67 -22.63 4.54
N LEU A 78 4.43 -21.62 4.13
CA LEU A 78 4.68 -21.37 2.72
C LEU A 78 5.35 -22.64 2.19
N PRO A 79 4.78 -23.35 1.20
CA PRO A 79 5.48 -24.48 0.61
C PRO A 79 6.84 -23.97 0.10
N ASP A 80 7.92 -24.64 0.51
CA ASP A 80 9.32 -24.29 0.20
C ASP A 80 9.66 -24.41 -1.30
N GLU A 81 8.66 -24.70 -2.13
CA GLU A 81 8.78 -24.74 -3.57
C GLU A 81 8.21 -23.46 -4.16
N GLY A 82 9.09 -22.65 -4.77
CA GLY A 82 8.71 -21.52 -5.60
C GLY A 82 7.70 -21.92 -6.70
N PRO A 83 7.15 -20.94 -7.45
CA PRO A 83 6.22 -21.24 -8.54
C PRO A 83 6.78 -22.36 -9.42
N ARG A 84 5.96 -23.38 -9.70
CA ARG A 84 6.35 -24.47 -10.58
C ARG A 84 6.72 -23.83 -11.92
N THR A 85 7.91 -24.09 -12.45
CA THR A 85 8.35 -23.50 -13.71
C THR A 85 8.61 -24.56 -14.78
N VAL A 86 8.43 -24.19 -16.03
CA VAL A 86 8.80 -24.98 -17.21
C VAL A 86 9.76 -24.16 -18.09
N THR A 87 10.80 -24.79 -18.61
CA THR A 87 11.73 -24.16 -19.56
C THR A 87 11.29 -24.50 -20.98
N VAL A 88 11.09 -23.49 -21.83
CA VAL A 88 10.70 -23.66 -23.23
C VAL A 88 11.78 -24.38 -24.01
N GLU A 89 11.44 -25.51 -24.63
CA GLU A 89 12.32 -26.30 -25.48
C GLU A 89 12.07 -26.03 -26.97
N SER A 90 13.00 -26.48 -27.83
CA SER A 90 12.84 -26.31 -29.28
C SER A 90 11.63 -27.10 -29.79
N GLY A 91 10.64 -26.40 -30.33
CA GLY A 91 9.41 -27.00 -30.90
C GLY A 91 8.19 -26.92 -29.98
N ASP A 92 8.37 -26.38 -28.78
CA ASP A 92 7.28 -26.00 -27.90
C ASP A 92 6.49 -24.82 -28.47
N THR A 93 5.18 -24.84 -28.22
CA THR A 93 4.29 -23.70 -28.38
C THR A 93 3.55 -23.51 -27.06
N LEU A 94 3.06 -22.30 -26.79
CA LEU A 94 2.37 -22.03 -25.52
C LEU A 94 1.15 -22.94 -25.35
N GLY A 95 0.45 -23.28 -26.45
CA GLY A 95 -0.64 -24.26 -26.46
C GLY A 95 -0.23 -25.67 -26.04
N LYS A 96 0.89 -26.19 -26.54
CA LYS A 96 1.38 -27.53 -26.14
C LYS A 96 1.84 -27.56 -24.69
N ILE A 97 2.43 -26.46 -24.21
CA ILE A 97 2.84 -26.33 -22.82
C ILE A 97 1.60 -26.28 -21.93
N ALA A 98 0.59 -25.46 -22.28
CA ALA A 98 -0.66 -25.37 -21.55
C ALA A 98 -1.38 -26.72 -21.46
N GLU A 99 -1.50 -27.44 -22.58
CA GLU A 99 -2.08 -28.79 -22.63
C GLU A 99 -1.29 -29.79 -21.75
N ARG A 100 0.04 -29.71 -21.73
CA ARG A 100 0.88 -30.59 -20.89
C ARG A 100 0.63 -30.42 -19.39
N PHE A 101 0.20 -29.24 -18.97
CA PHE A 101 -0.04 -28.91 -17.57
C PHE A 101 -1.53 -28.86 -17.22
N ASP A 102 -2.40 -29.35 -18.11
CA ASP A 102 -3.85 -29.27 -17.97
C ASP A 102 -4.25 -27.85 -17.57
N THR A 103 -3.93 -26.87 -18.41
CA THR A 103 -4.32 -25.47 -18.18
C THR A 103 -4.52 -24.74 -19.51
N THR A 104 -4.89 -23.46 -19.46
CA THR A 104 -5.19 -22.67 -20.67
C THR A 104 -4.01 -21.82 -21.11
N VAL A 105 -3.96 -21.51 -22.41
CA VAL A 105 -2.99 -20.55 -22.97
C VAL A 105 -3.12 -19.20 -22.29
N ALA A 106 -4.35 -18.74 -22.03
CA ALA A 106 -4.64 -17.50 -21.33
C ALA A 106 -4.06 -17.48 -19.90
N ALA A 107 -4.25 -18.57 -19.13
CA ALA A 107 -3.67 -18.70 -17.79
C ALA A 107 -2.13 -18.62 -17.83
N PHE A 108 -1.50 -19.26 -18.81
CA PHE A 108 -0.05 -19.18 -19.01
C PHE A 108 0.44 -17.79 -19.43
N MET A 109 -0.29 -17.11 -20.33
CA MET A 109 0.03 -15.76 -20.76
C MET A 109 -0.02 -14.79 -19.58
N ARG A 110 -1.10 -14.86 -18.80
CA ARG A 110 -1.30 -14.08 -17.58
C ARG A 110 -0.21 -14.37 -16.54
N ALA A 111 0.07 -15.64 -16.30
CA ALA A 111 1.08 -16.09 -15.33
C ALA A 111 2.50 -15.57 -15.60
N ASN A 112 2.78 -15.21 -16.85
CA ASN A 112 4.11 -14.87 -17.34
C ASN A 112 4.19 -13.48 -17.98
N SER A 113 3.14 -12.67 -17.88
CA SER A 113 3.03 -11.35 -18.52
C SER A 113 3.39 -11.39 -20.00
N LEU A 114 2.90 -12.40 -20.73
CA LEU A 114 3.12 -12.54 -22.17
C LEU A 114 2.00 -11.85 -22.93
N SER A 115 2.34 -10.86 -23.76
CA SER A 115 1.37 -10.20 -24.64
C SER A 115 1.07 -10.98 -25.93
N ASN A 116 1.93 -11.93 -26.31
CA ASN A 116 1.73 -12.72 -27.52
C ASN A 116 2.11 -14.20 -27.31
N PRO A 117 1.17 -15.14 -27.50
CA PRO A 117 1.41 -16.58 -27.27
C PRO A 117 2.40 -17.20 -28.28
N ASP A 118 2.61 -16.58 -29.44
CA ASP A 118 3.50 -17.08 -30.50
C ASP A 118 4.97 -16.63 -30.33
N ARG A 119 5.25 -15.77 -29.34
CA ARG A 119 6.59 -15.18 -29.13
C ARG A 119 7.37 -15.85 -27.98
N LEU A 120 7.44 -17.17 -27.99
CA LEU A 120 8.28 -17.90 -27.03
C LEU A 120 9.74 -18.01 -27.49
N ARG A 121 10.69 -17.87 -26.55
CA ARG A 121 12.13 -18.08 -26.81
C ARG A 121 12.59 -19.40 -26.20
N VAL A 122 13.35 -20.19 -26.96
CA VAL A 122 13.98 -21.41 -26.41
C VAL A 122 14.88 -21.04 -25.24
N GLY A 123 14.73 -21.74 -24.11
CA GLY A 123 15.39 -21.46 -22.85
C GLY A 123 14.67 -20.45 -21.95
N GLN A 124 13.54 -19.90 -22.37
CA GLN A 124 12.69 -19.05 -21.52
C GLN A 124 12.06 -19.89 -20.41
N VAL A 125 12.12 -19.40 -19.17
CA VAL A 125 11.48 -20.03 -18.01
C VAL A 125 10.10 -19.42 -17.83
N LEU A 126 9.07 -20.26 -17.86
CA LEU A 126 7.67 -19.89 -17.67
C LEU A 126 7.17 -20.44 -16.33
N ILE A 127 6.47 -19.61 -15.57
CA ILE A 127 5.63 -19.98 -14.43
C ILE A 127 4.45 -20.82 -14.95
N VAL A 128 4.29 -22.01 -14.38
CA VAL A 128 3.17 -22.91 -14.64
C VAL A 128 2.02 -22.50 -13.72
N PRO A 129 0.89 -22.03 -14.27
CA PRO A 129 -0.32 -21.75 -13.50
C PRO A 129 -0.83 -23.06 -12.88
N ARG A 130 -1.30 -23.02 -11.63
CA ARG A 130 -1.90 -24.19 -10.99
C ARG A 130 -3.41 -24.14 -11.18
N GLU A 131 -3.99 -25.13 -11.83
CA GLU A 131 -5.43 -25.30 -11.79
C GLU A 131 -5.87 -25.74 -10.39
N ARG A 132 -6.97 -25.15 -9.92
CA ARG A 132 -7.70 -25.65 -8.77
C ARG A 132 -8.11 -27.10 -9.08
N PRO A 133 -7.91 -28.07 -8.15
CA PRO A 133 -8.46 -29.41 -8.34
C PRO A 133 -9.96 -29.31 -8.64
N ASP A 134 -10.40 -29.87 -9.77
CA ASP A 134 -11.79 -29.84 -10.19
C ASP A 134 -12.74 -30.29 -9.08
N GLU A 135 -13.80 -29.49 -8.92
CA GLU A 135 -15.10 -29.87 -8.37
C GLU A 135 -15.21 -30.14 -6.86
N VAL A 136 -15.36 -29.04 -6.10
CA VAL A 136 -16.42 -28.98 -5.09
C VAL A 136 -17.23 -27.73 -5.42
N ASP A 137 -18.54 -27.91 -5.64
CA ASP A 137 -19.57 -26.84 -5.68
C ASP A 137 -19.55 -26.04 -4.36
N GLY A 138 -18.53 -25.23 -4.19
CA GLY A 138 -18.42 -24.19 -3.18
C GLY A 138 -18.90 -22.86 -3.75
N PRO A 139 -19.06 -21.83 -2.90
CA PRO A 139 -19.31 -20.47 -3.40
C PRO A 139 -18.23 -20.08 -4.42
N GLU A 140 -18.60 -19.35 -5.50
CA GLU A 140 -17.62 -18.80 -6.46
C GLU A 140 -16.47 -18.12 -5.69
N GLY A 141 -15.24 -18.59 -5.87
CA GLY A 141 -14.04 -18.05 -5.22
C GLY A 141 -13.61 -18.67 -3.89
N PRO A 142 -12.52 -18.16 -3.30
CA PRO A 142 -11.95 -18.69 -2.07
C PRO A 142 -12.85 -18.46 -0.86
N LYS A 143 -12.71 -19.32 0.16
CA LYS A 143 -13.32 -19.09 1.47
C LYS A 143 -12.58 -17.94 2.15
N ILE A 144 -13.31 -16.94 2.63
CA ILE A 144 -12.74 -15.78 3.34
C ILE A 144 -13.00 -15.91 4.84
N GLU A 145 -11.94 -15.88 5.63
CA GLU A 145 -11.97 -15.74 7.08
C GLU A 145 -11.38 -14.39 7.47
N TRP A 146 -11.80 -13.84 8.60
CA TRP A 146 -11.33 -12.53 9.07
C TRP A 146 -10.44 -12.71 10.28
N GLU A 147 -9.23 -12.19 10.17
CA GLU A 147 -8.27 -12.08 11.28
C GLU A 147 -8.34 -10.68 11.86
N GLU A 148 -8.07 -10.57 13.16
CA GLU A 148 -8.07 -9.31 13.89
C GLU A 148 -6.83 -9.20 14.78
N LEU A 149 -6.23 -8.01 14.77
CA LEU A 149 -5.14 -7.62 15.65
C LEU A 149 -5.50 -6.31 16.33
N ALA A 150 -5.45 -6.30 17.65
CA ALA A 150 -5.57 -5.10 18.46
C ALA A 150 -4.40 -5.04 19.46
N CYS A 151 -3.55 -4.03 19.32
CA CYS A 151 -2.44 -3.77 20.22
C CYS A 151 -2.63 -2.41 20.91
N VAL A 152 -2.33 -2.36 22.20
CA VAL A 152 -2.24 -1.12 22.97
C VAL A 152 -0.89 -1.11 23.69
N LEU A 153 0.02 -0.25 23.24
CA LEU A 153 1.35 -0.12 23.82
C LEU A 153 1.32 1.04 24.82
N ASP A 154 1.64 0.74 26.08
CA ASP A 154 1.86 1.77 27.09
C ASP A 154 3.29 2.30 26.95
N THR A 155 3.41 3.60 26.69
CA THR A 155 4.72 4.24 26.50
C THR A 155 5.50 4.43 27.80
N GLY A 156 4.85 4.35 28.96
CA GLY A 156 5.44 4.62 30.27
C GLY A 156 5.77 6.10 30.52
N VAL A 157 5.55 6.98 29.54
CA VAL A 157 5.79 8.42 29.64
C VAL A 157 4.46 9.14 29.85
N ALA A 158 4.47 10.24 30.60
CA ALA A 158 3.26 11.02 30.83
C ALA A 158 2.72 11.58 29.51
N ALA A 159 1.43 11.41 29.25
CA ALA A 159 0.77 12.03 28.11
C ALA A 159 0.51 13.51 28.40
N HIS A 160 0.83 14.38 27.44
CA HIS A 160 0.54 15.81 27.53
C HIS A 160 -0.53 16.22 26.51
N GLY A 161 -1.49 17.03 26.94
CA GLY A 161 -2.54 17.58 26.08
C GLY A 161 -2.05 18.73 25.19
N PRO A 162 -2.96 19.34 24.41
CA PRO A 162 -2.63 20.43 23.49
C PRO A 162 -2.16 21.70 24.21
N ASP A 163 -2.51 21.82 25.50
CA ASP A 163 -2.08 22.86 26.43
C ASP A 163 -0.69 22.60 27.05
N GLY A 164 -0.06 21.47 26.71
CA GLY A 164 1.21 21.04 27.27
C GLY A 164 1.12 20.53 28.70
N LEU A 165 -0.09 20.37 29.26
CA LEU A 165 -0.29 19.85 30.62
C LEU A 165 -0.41 18.33 30.62
N PRO A 166 0.08 17.65 31.67
CA PRO A 166 -0.06 16.21 31.78
C PRO A 166 -1.53 15.81 31.98
N VAL A 167 -1.96 14.78 31.25
CA VAL A 167 -3.33 14.24 31.28
C VAL A 167 -3.52 13.26 32.46
N GLY A 168 -2.47 13.01 33.25
CA GLY A 168 -2.52 12.15 34.45
C GLY A 168 -2.48 10.65 34.15
N ALA A 169 -2.24 10.26 32.90
CA ALA A 169 -2.05 8.88 32.45
C ALA A 169 -0.80 8.77 31.57
N SER A 170 -0.30 7.55 31.41
CA SER A 170 0.73 7.25 30.42
C SER A 170 0.17 7.36 29.00
N GLY A 171 1.02 7.79 28.07
CA GLY A 171 0.69 7.81 26.66
C GLY A 171 0.49 6.40 26.11
N ARG A 172 -0.50 6.21 25.24
CA ARG A 172 -0.81 4.92 24.60
C ARG A 172 -0.68 5.01 23.08
N ILE A 173 -0.16 3.96 22.47
CA ILE A 173 -0.14 3.79 21.01
C ILE A 173 -1.08 2.64 20.69
N GLU A 174 -2.10 2.90 19.88
CA GLU A 174 -3.15 1.94 19.58
C GLU A 174 -3.08 1.50 18.12
N VAL A 175 -3.07 0.20 17.87
CA VAL A 175 -3.08 -0.36 16.51
C VAL A 175 -4.23 -1.35 16.41
N VAL A 176 -5.09 -1.15 15.40
CA VAL A 176 -6.23 -2.02 15.12
C VAL A 176 -6.23 -2.39 13.64
N VAL A 177 -6.14 -3.67 13.34
CA VAL A 177 -6.14 -4.18 11.96
C VAL A 177 -7.09 -5.35 11.89
N ARG A 178 -7.99 -5.33 10.91
CA ARG A 178 -8.84 -6.46 10.57
C ARG A 178 -8.69 -6.78 9.09
N TRP A 179 -8.19 -7.95 8.74
CA TRP A 179 -7.85 -8.31 7.36
C TRP A 179 -8.40 -9.69 6.97
N PRO A 180 -8.64 -9.93 5.66
CA PRO A 180 -9.08 -11.21 5.19
C PRO A 180 -7.93 -12.21 5.08
N ARG A 181 -8.21 -13.47 5.41
CA ARG A 181 -7.42 -14.65 5.11
C ARG A 181 -8.23 -15.52 4.16
N ILE A 182 -7.63 -15.94 3.05
CA ILE A 182 -8.31 -16.78 2.07
C ILE A 182 -7.87 -18.24 2.19
N ASP A 183 -8.78 -19.16 1.93
CA ASP A 183 -8.58 -20.61 1.89
C ASP A 183 -9.25 -21.23 0.67
N GLY A 184 -8.90 -22.48 0.35
CA GLY A 184 -9.56 -23.25 -0.73
C GLY A 184 -9.02 -22.97 -2.14
N THR A 185 -7.93 -22.23 -2.25
CA THR A 185 -7.17 -22.05 -3.49
C THR A 185 -5.69 -22.36 -3.25
N ASP A 186 -5.02 -22.95 -4.25
CA ASP A 186 -3.59 -23.28 -4.21
C ASP A 186 -2.70 -22.05 -4.00
N GLU A 187 -3.18 -20.87 -4.40
CA GLU A 187 -2.46 -19.61 -4.30
C GLU A 187 -2.76 -18.83 -3.01
N ALA A 188 -3.62 -19.38 -2.14
CA ALA A 188 -3.94 -18.80 -0.84
C ALA A 188 -2.69 -18.50 0.01
N PRO A 189 -1.66 -19.37 0.09
CA PRO A 189 -0.44 -19.06 0.84
C PRO A 189 0.29 -17.81 0.33
N ARG A 190 0.32 -17.58 -1.00
CA ARG A 190 0.98 -16.39 -1.57
C ARG A 190 0.20 -15.11 -1.29
N VAL A 191 -1.12 -15.15 -1.49
CA VAL A 191 -2.00 -14.01 -1.22
C VAL A 191 -1.97 -13.65 0.27
N ASN A 192 -2.18 -14.64 1.15
CA ASN A 192 -2.13 -14.46 2.60
C ASN A 192 -0.75 -13.98 3.06
N GLY A 193 0.33 -14.54 2.51
CA GLY A 193 1.70 -14.12 2.81
C GLY A 193 1.98 -12.68 2.41
N ARG A 194 1.50 -12.22 1.24
CA ARG A 194 1.62 -10.83 0.81
C ARG A 194 0.82 -9.89 1.71
N LEU A 195 -0.45 -10.20 1.98
CA LEU A 195 -1.29 -9.39 2.87
C LEU A 195 -0.66 -9.26 4.25
N LEU A 196 -0.17 -10.37 4.82
CA LEU A 196 0.55 -10.38 6.09
C LEU A 196 1.82 -9.52 6.04
N GLY A 197 2.61 -9.61 4.97
CA GLY A 197 3.80 -8.79 4.79
C GLY A 197 3.51 -7.29 4.69
N LEU A 198 2.45 -6.91 3.97
CA LEU A 198 1.99 -5.52 3.88
C LEU A 198 1.55 -4.99 5.25
N ILE A 199 0.80 -5.79 6.00
CA ILE A 199 0.36 -5.46 7.35
C ILE A 199 1.57 -5.29 8.26
N GLN A 200 2.46 -6.28 8.36
CA GLN A 200 3.66 -6.20 9.20
C GLN A 200 4.55 -5.00 8.84
N GLY A 201 4.73 -4.72 7.55
CA GLY A 201 5.46 -3.55 7.08
C GLY A 201 4.80 -2.23 7.49
N ALA A 202 3.48 -2.12 7.36
CA ALA A 202 2.73 -0.93 7.76
C ALA A 202 2.77 -0.70 9.28
N LEU A 203 2.59 -1.76 10.09
CA LEU A 203 2.74 -1.67 11.54
C LEU A 203 4.15 -1.26 11.95
N ALA A 204 5.17 -1.87 11.34
CA ALA A 204 6.57 -1.56 11.65
C ALA A 204 6.91 -0.10 11.36
N ALA A 205 6.52 0.41 10.18
CA ALA A 205 6.74 1.80 9.81
C ALA A 205 6.02 2.76 10.76
N PHE A 206 4.73 2.53 11.03
CA PHE A 206 3.96 3.39 11.94
C PHE A 206 4.52 3.39 13.36
N LEU A 207 4.80 2.20 13.92
CA LEU A 207 5.30 2.09 15.29
C LEU A 207 6.70 2.69 15.42
N ASP A 208 7.58 2.53 14.43
CA ASP A 208 8.90 3.15 14.46
C ASP A 208 8.82 4.68 14.40
N ASP A 209 8.00 5.23 13.48
CA ASP A 209 7.77 6.68 13.37
C ASP A 209 7.21 7.25 14.68
N VAL A 210 6.20 6.60 15.25
CA VAL A 210 5.55 7.05 16.49
C VAL A 210 6.49 6.96 17.67
N ILE A 211 7.14 5.82 17.88
CA ILE A 211 8.05 5.62 19.02
C ILE A 211 9.23 6.58 18.91
N THR A 212 9.81 6.74 17.73
CA THR A 212 10.92 7.67 17.50
C THR A 212 10.50 9.12 17.78
N ALA A 213 9.28 9.51 17.41
CA ALA A 213 8.77 10.84 17.74
C ALA A 213 8.57 11.01 19.25
N VAL A 214 8.02 10.02 19.96
CA VAL A 214 7.86 10.08 21.44
C VAL A 214 9.21 10.10 22.15
N GLU A 215 10.18 9.31 21.68
CA GLU A 215 11.55 9.32 22.20
C GLU A 215 12.18 10.72 22.11
N ARG A 216 11.97 11.43 20.99
CA ARG A 216 12.56 12.74 20.74
C ARG A 216 11.80 13.91 21.36
N ASN A 217 10.48 13.85 21.39
CA ASN A 217 9.62 15.02 21.65
C ASN A 217 8.70 14.83 22.86
N GLY A 218 8.69 13.63 23.46
CA GLY A 218 7.71 13.24 24.47
C GLY A 218 6.35 12.90 23.86
N TYR A 219 5.43 12.44 24.71
CA TYR A 219 4.07 12.12 24.27
C TYR A 219 3.22 13.40 24.28
N ALA A 220 3.28 14.15 23.18
CA ALA A 220 2.50 15.36 23.00
C ALA A 220 1.26 15.12 22.12
N CYS A 221 0.09 15.36 22.69
CA CYS A 221 -1.19 15.15 22.07
C CYS A 221 -1.83 16.47 21.65
N ARG A 222 -1.77 16.79 20.36
CA ARG A 222 -2.40 18.02 19.83
C ARG A 222 -3.89 17.85 19.55
N GLU A 223 -4.28 16.67 19.12
CA GLU A 223 -5.64 16.28 18.81
C GLU A 223 -5.90 14.93 19.47
N ALA A 224 -7.08 14.77 20.09
CA ALA A 224 -7.50 13.50 20.65
C ALA A 224 -8.90 13.18 20.12
N LEU A 225 -8.99 12.10 19.34
CA LEU A 225 -10.26 11.62 18.80
C LEU A 225 -10.70 10.39 19.58
N ASP A 226 -11.88 10.45 20.19
CA ASP A 226 -12.42 9.41 21.08
C ASP A 226 -11.46 9.01 22.23
N GLY A 227 -10.64 9.97 22.70
CA GLY A 227 -9.65 9.72 23.75
C GLY A 227 -8.38 9.00 23.27
N ARG A 228 -8.19 8.86 21.95
CA ARG A 228 -7.00 8.29 21.32
C ARG A 228 -6.15 9.39 20.70
N CYS A 229 -4.85 9.31 20.91
CA CYS A 229 -3.91 10.33 20.46
C CYS A 229 -2.95 9.86 19.37
N MET A 230 -2.47 8.62 19.49
CA MET A 230 -1.55 8.03 18.54
C MET A 230 -2.11 6.67 18.17
N TRP A 231 -2.63 6.55 16.96
CA TRP A 231 -3.30 5.33 16.56
C TRP A 231 -3.23 5.05 15.06
N LEU A 232 -3.32 3.78 14.72
CA LEU A 232 -3.40 3.26 13.36
C LEU A 232 -4.56 2.28 13.26
N MET A 233 -5.36 2.43 12.22
CA MET A 233 -6.47 1.54 11.89
C MET A 233 -6.42 1.16 10.41
N HIS A 234 -6.59 -0.13 10.13
CA HIS A 234 -6.72 -0.65 8.77
C HIS A 234 -8.10 -1.31 8.63
N GLU A 235 -8.91 -0.80 7.70
CA GLU A 235 -10.24 -1.30 7.40
C GLU A 235 -10.22 -1.95 6.01
N TYR A 236 -10.08 -3.28 5.98
CA TYR A 236 -10.12 -4.05 4.74
C TYR A 236 -11.56 -4.38 4.32
N GLU A 237 -11.81 -4.35 3.02
CA GLU A 237 -13.09 -4.71 2.40
C GLU A 237 -12.82 -5.50 1.11
N VAL A 238 -13.51 -6.63 0.95
CA VAL A 238 -13.44 -7.42 -0.29
C VAL A 238 -14.46 -6.88 -1.28
N LEU A 239 -13.99 -6.47 -2.45
CA LEU A 239 -14.80 -5.84 -3.49
C LEU A 239 -15.16 -6.79 -4.64
N LEU A 240 -14.33 -7.82 -4.86
CA LEU A 240 -14.59 -8.91 -5.79
C LEU A 240 -13.87 -10.16 -5.30
N SER A 241 -14.55 -11.30 -5.35
CA SER A 241 -13.97 -12.60 -5.06
C SER A 241 -14.63 -13.62 -5.97
N ASN A 242 -13.86 -14.22 -6.86
CA ASN A 242 -14.26 -15.33 -7.70
C ASN A 242 -13.08 -16.30 -7.85
N ASP A 243 -13.12 -17.20 -8.81
CA ASP A 243 -12.08 -18.23 -8.96
C ASP A 243 -10.73 -17.69 -9.46
N ASP A 244 -10.75 -16.59 -10.20
CA ASP A 244 -9.57 -16.00 -10.83
C ASP A 244 -9.09 -14.70 -10.17
N VAL A 245 -9.99 -13.97 -9.49
CA VAL A 245 -9.75 -12.62 -9.02
C VAL A 245 -10.16 -12.47 -7.56
N PHE A 246 -9.26 -11.91 -6.76
CA PHE A 246 -9.54 -11.45 -5.40
C PHE A 246 -9.14 -9.98 -5.25
N SER A 247 -10.12 -9.09 -5.31
CA SER A 247 -9.91 -7.64 -5.19
C SER A 247 -10.37 -7.14 -3.83
N LEU A 248 -9.49 -6.42 -3.15
CA LEU A 248 -9.75 -5.85 -1.84
C LEU A 248 -9.20 -4.42 -1.74
N ARG A 249 -9.89 -3.64 -0.93
CA ARG A 249 -9.52 -2.29 -0.55
C ARG A 249 -9.13 -2.27 0.91
N ASN A 250 -8.17 -1.43 1.26
CA ASN A 250 -7.84 -1.10 2.63
C ASN A 250 -7.93 0.41 2.84
N THR A 251 -8.86 0.85 3.68
CA THR A 251 -8.89 2.23 4.14
C THR A 251 -8.05 2.34 5.40
N THR A 252 -6.92 3.02 5.29
CA THR A 252 -6.04 3.29 6.42
C THR A 252 -6.44 4.61 7.05
N ARG A 253 -6.49 4.63 8.38
CA ARG A 253 -6.81 5.80 9.20
C ARG A 253 -5.79 5.88 10.31
N ARG A 254 -5.14 7.02 10.50
CA ARG A 254 -4.10 7.17 11.50
C ARG A 254 -4.02 8.58 12.05
N LEU A 255 -3.64 8.66 13.31
CA LEU A 255 -3.26 9.91 13.97
C LEU A 255 -1.81 9.79 14.42
N LEU A 256 -0.93 10.59 13.81
CA LEU A 256 0.49 10.63 14.11
C LEU A 256 0.78 11.57 15.29
N PRO A 257 1.93 11.43 15.97
CA PRO A 257 2.32 12.30 17.08
C PRO A 257 2.36 13.76 16.67
N GLY A 258 1.66 14.61 17.43
CA GLY A 258 1.58 16.05 17.15
C GLY A 258 0.84 16.43 15.87
N ALA A 259 0.23 15.49 15.16
CA ALA A 259 -0.63 15.80 14.03
C ALA A 259 -1.84 16.63 14.50
N ALA A 260 -2.24 17.61 13.68
CA ALA A 260 -3.38 18.48 13.98
C ALA A 260 -4.72 17.84 13.62
N ALA A 261 -4.70 16.76 12.86
CA ALA A 261 -5.88 16.01 12.46
C ALA A 261 -5.48 14.58 12.09
N GLU A 262 -6.47 13.71 12.08
CA GLU A 262 -6.36 12.38 11.52
C GLU A 262 -6.07 12.44 10.01
N SER A 263 -5.25 11.50 9.53
CA SER A 263 -5.05 11.27 8.10
C SER A 263 -5.69 9.94 7.69
N ALA A 264 -6.30 9.92 6.52
CA ALA A 264 -6.85 8.72 5.92
C ALA A 264 -6.34 8.55 4.48
N GLU A 265 -6.20 7.30 4.05
CA GLU A 265 -5.72 6.95 2.72
C GLU A 265 -6.29 5.59 2.29
N VAL A 266 -6.66 5.47 1.02
CA VAL A 266 -7.07 4.21 0.42
C VAL A 266 -5.89 3.54 -0.27
N LEU A 267 -5.68 2.26 0.08
CA LEU A 267 -4.78 1.32 -0.57
C LEU A 267 -5.60 0.21 -1.22
N THR A 268 -5.08 -0.36 -2.30
CA THR A 268 -5.81 -1.32 -3.13
C THR A 268 -4.91 -2.51 -3.47
N GLU A 269 -5.48 -3.70 -3.47
CA GLU A 269 -4.83 -4.91 -3.97
C GLU A 269 -5.86 -5.67 -4.81
N THR A 270 -5.48 -6.05 -6.03
CA THR A 270 -6.31 -6.90 -6.90
C THR A 270 -5.48 -8.08 -7.32
N PHE A 271 -5.72 -9.24 -6.73
CA PHE A 271 -4.95 -10.46 -6.94
C PHE A 271 -5.49 -11.28 -8.10
N ASP A 272 -4.56 -11.79 -8.91
CA ASP A 272 -4.72 -12.94 -9.78
C ASP A 272 -4.57 -14.22 -8.93
N LEU A 273 -5.67 -14.95 -8.77
CA LEU A 273 -5.71 -16.21 -8.03
C LEU A 273 -5.15 -17.40 -8.81
N VAL A 274 -4.82 -17.21 -10.09
CA VAL A 274 -4.15 -18.24 -10.91
C VAL A 274 -2.66 -18.32 -10.56
N ILE A 275 -2.03 -17.19 -10.19
CA ILE A 275 -0.60 -17.13 -9.84
C ILE A 275 -0.28 -16.56 -8.45
N GLY A 276 -1.29 -16.06 -7.73
CA GLY A 276 -1.15 -15.51 -6.39
C GLY A 276 -0.41 -14.16 -6.35
N ARG A 277 -0.51 -13.35 -7.40
CA ARG A 277 0.15 -12.03 -7.50
C ARG A 277 -0.86 -10.93 -7.81
N PRO A 278 -0.60 -9.67 -7.41
CA PRO A 278 -1.45 -8.56 -7.83
C PRO A 278 -1.38 -8.34 -9.35
N PHE A 279 -2.49 -7.95 -9.95
CA PHE A 279 -2.54 -7.42 -11.30
C PHE A 279 -1.90 -6.04 -11.34
N GLU A 280 -1.09 -5.82 -12.36
CA GLU A 280 -0.73 -4.48 -12.81
C GLU A 280 -1.88 -3.92 -13.67
N ILE A 281 -2.08 -2.60 -13.65
CA ILE A 281 -3.23 -1.96 -14.31
C ILE A 281 -3.22 -2.16 -15.83
N ASP A 282 -2.05 -2.23 -16.45
CA ASP A 282 -1.86 -2.43 -17.88
C ASP A 282 -2.38 -3.80 -18.35
N LEU A 283 -2.29 -4.83 -17.51
CA LEU A 283 -2.78 -6.17 -17.80
C LEU A 283 -4.32 -6.26 -17.89
N LEU A 284 -5.05 -5.21 -17.51
CA LEU A 284 -6.50 -5.16 -17.72
C LEU A 284 -6.88 -4.82 -19.17
N PHE A 285 -5.99 -4.17 -19.89
CA PHE A 285 -6.26 -3.53 -21.18
C PHE A 285 -5.51 -4.23 -22.31
N ASP A 286 -6.04 -4.07 -23.52
CA ASP A 286 -5.34 -4.45 -24.76
C ASP A 286 -4.07 -3.60 -24.91
N ASP A 287 -2.94 -4.23 -25.22
CA ASP A 287 -1.63 -3.57 -25.28
C ASP A 287 -1.46 -2.68 -26.53
N GLU A 288 -2.31 -2.85 -27.53
CA GLU A 288 -2.39 -1.98 -28.72
C GLU A 288 -3.37 -0.81 -28.53
N ALA A 289 -4.19 -0.83 -27.47
CA ALA A 289 -5.19 0.20 -27.20
C ALA A 289 -4.61 1.42 -26.45
N ASP A 290 -5.08 2.62 -26.81
CA ASP A 290 -4.80 3.86 -26.05
C ASP A 290 -5.71 3.96 -24.81
N TRP A 291 -5.53 3.01 -23.89
CA TRP A 291 -6.37 2.89 -22.71
C TRP A 291 -6.12 4.00 -21.68
N VAL A 292 -4.89 4.52 -21.58
CA VAL A 292 -4.52 5.54 -20.58
C VAL A 292 -5.29 6.85 -20.82
N GLY A 293 -5.34 7.31 -22.07
CA GLY A 293 -6.07 8.52 -22.44
C GLY A 293 -7.58 8.37 -22.21
N ALA A 294 -8.15 7.23 -22.58
CA ALA A 294 -9.57 6.95 -22.40
C ALA A 294 -9.95 6.84 -20.91
N LEU A 295 -9.15 6.12 -20.12
CA LEU A 295 -9.34 5.96 -18.68
C LEU A 295 -9.24 7.31 -17.96
N SER A 296 -8.25 8.13 -18.31
CA SER A 296 -8.10 9.49 -17.78
C SER A 296 -9.30 10.38 -18.08
N ALA A 297 -9.79 10.37 -19.33
CA ALA A 297 -10.96 11.16 -19.70
C ALA A 297 -12.21 10.76 -18.90
N GLU A 298 -12.43 9.45 -18.74
CA GLU A 298 -13.60 8.94 -18.00
C GLU A 298 -13.46 9.13 -16.49
N ALA A 299 -12.22 9.14 -15.97
CA ALA A 299 -11.90 9.47 -14.58
C ALA A 299 -12.15 10.95 -14.27
N ILE A 300 -11.62 11.87 -15.09
CA ILE A 300 -11.81 13.32 -14.94
C ILE A 300 -13.29 13.67 -14.99
N LYS A 301 -14.03 13.13 -15.96
CA LYS A 301 -15.48 13.33 -16.10
C LYS A 301 -16.27 12.93 -14.84
N ARG A 302 -15.82 11.92 -14.08
CA ARG A 302 -16.41 11.54 -12.79
C ARG A 302 -15.99 12.46 -11.66
N LEU A 303 -14.72 12.80 -11.58
CA LEU A 303 -14.21 13.75 -10.60
C LEU A 303 -14.83 15.16 -10.77
N GLU A 304 -15.29 15.49 -11.98
CA GLU A 304 -16.07 16.71 -12.24
C GLU A 304 -17.49 16.68 -11.67
N GLN A 305 -18.02 15.50 -11.33
CA GLN A 305 -19.33 15.34 -10.69
C GLN A 305 -19.25 15.41 -9.16
N GLU A 306 -18.04 15.36 -8.60
CA GLU A 306 -17.84 15.54 -7.17
C GLU A 306 -18.26 16.96 -6.73
N PRO A 307 -18.77 17.13 -5.50
CA PRO A 307 -19.31 18.40 -5.03
C PRO A 307 -18.24 19.49 -4.81
N TRP A 308 -16.96 19.16 -4.96
CA TRP A 308 -15.82 20.03 -4.76
C TRP A 308 -15.08 20.30 -6.08
N VAL A 309 -14.40 21.44 -6.16
CA VAL A 309 -13.63 21.86 -7.34
C VAL A 309 -12.18 22.07 -6.93
N ASP A 310 -11.29 21.23 -7.45
CA ASP A 310 -9.84 21.34 -7.27
C ASP A 310 -9.15 20.97 -8.59
N GLU A 311 -8.29 21.85 -9.11
CA GLU A 311 -7.60 21.66 -10.38
C GLU A 311 -6.66 20.45 -10.37
N ARG A 312 -6.21 20.01 -9.19
CA ARG A 312 -5.36 18.83 -9.06
C ARG A 312 -5.99 17.57 -9.63
N ARG A 313 -7.33 17.47 -9.68
CA ARG A 313 -8.02 16.33 -10.32
C ARG A 313 -7.60 16.10 -11.77
N HIS A 314 -7.23 17.16 -12.51
CA HIS A 314 -6.76 17.04 -13.89
C HIS A 314 -5.31 16.54 -13.98
N VAL A 315 -4.53 16.67 -12.89
CA VAL A 315 -3.16 16.16 -12.78
C VAL A 315 -3.17 14.73 -12.23
N GLY A 316 -3.81 14.50 -11.08
CA GLY A 316 -3.87 13.20 -10.42
C GLY A 316 -4.75 12.16 -11.10
N ALA A 317 -5.63 12.56 -12.01
CA ALA A 317 -6.32 11.67 -12.94
C ALA A 317 -5.95 11.98 -14.40
N GLY A 318 -4.83 12.66 -14.62
CA GLY A 318 -4.29 12.94 -15.96
C GLY A 318 -3.82 11.66 -16.67
N PRO A 319 -3.46 11.74 -17.96
CA PRO A 319 -3.14 10.59 -18.81
C PRO A 319 -1.72 10.04 -18.55
N ASP A 320 -1.48 9.61 -17.31
CA ASP A 320 -0.29 8.91 -16.86
C ASP A 320 -0.75 7.58 -16.22
N ALA A 321 -0.19 6.46 -16.66
CA ALA A 321 -0.54 5.14 -16.12
C ALA A 321 -0.31 5.05 -14.60
N ALA A 322 0.70 5.74 -14.08
CA ALA A 322 1.03 5.75 -12.65
C ALA A 322 -0.11 6.33 -11.79
N ASN A 323 -0.97 7.19 -12.37
CA ASN A 323 -2.14 7.72 -11.67
C ASN A 323 -3.21 6.65 -11.39
N PHE A 324 -3.15 5.51 -12.08
CA PHE A 324 -4.19 4.46 -12.04
C PHE A 324 -3.72 3.16 -11.39
N GLU A 325 -2.54 3.14 -10.75
CA GLU A 325 -2.01 1.98 -10.01
C GLU A 325 -2.92 1.56 -8.85
N ARG A 326 -3.72 2.50 -8.31
CA ARG A 326 -4.64 2.22 -7.20
C ARG A 326 -6.05 1.91 -7.68
N PHE A 327 -6.26 0.68 -8.07
CA PHE A 327 -7.54 0.21 -8.60
C PHE A 327 -8.05 -1.06 -7.92
N ASN A 328 -9.37 -1.23 -8.00
CA ASN A 328 -10.04 -2.47 -7.65
C ASN A 328 -11.02 -2.89 -8.74
N LEU A 329 -11.18 -4.20 -8.92
CA LEU A 329 -12.23 -4.77 -9.75
C LEU A 329 -13.45 -5.06 -8.90
N THR A 330 -14.64 -4.85 -9.46
CA THR A 330 -15.94 -5.11 -8.82
C THR A 330 -16.88 -5.70 -9.87
N HIS A 331 -18.02 -6.26 -9.47
CA HIS A 331 -19.04 -6.64 -10.45
C HIS A 331 -19.61 -5.45 -11.25
N GLY A 332 -19.51 -4.21 -10.72
CA GLY A 332 -20.10 -3.01 -11.33
C GLY A 332 -19.17 -2.17 -12.19
N GLY A 333 -17.85 -2.44 -12.16
CA GLY A 333 -16.86 -1.65 -12.88
C GLY A 333 -15.49 -1.61 -12.19
N LEU A 334 -14.58 -0.89 -12.85
CA LEU A 334 -13.25 -0.56 -12.34
C LEU A 334 -13.37 0.59 -11.34
N VAL A 335 -13.03 0.35 -10.08
CA VAL A 335 -12.99 1.39 -9.06
C VAL A 335 -11.57 1.95 -9.00
N LEU A 336 -11.44 3.27 -9.16
CA LEU A 336 -10.19 3.98 -8.98
C LEU A 336 -10.19 4.71 -7.65
N SER A 337 -9.05 4.68 -6.98
CA SER A 337 -8.70 5.53 -5.85
C SER A 337 -7.44 6.32 -6.19
N PHE A 338 -7.17 7.38 -5.45
CA PHE A 338 -6.08 8.29 -5.75
C PHE A 338 -5.19 8.47 -4.54
N ALA A 339 -3.89 8.63 -4.79
CA ALA A 339 -2.96 8.92 -3.71
C ALA A 339 -3.33 10.25 -3.01
N PRO A 340 -3.03 10.38 -1.70
CA PRO A 340 -3.33 11.60 -0.96
C PRO A 340 -2.80 12.84 -1.67
N PHE A 341 -3.61 13.89 -1.70
CA PHE A 341 -3.30 15.19 -2.29
C PHE A 341 -3.13 15.25 -3.81
N THR A 342 -3.32 14.16 -4.56
CA THR A 342 -3.12 14.16 -6.03
C THR A 342 -4.33 14.67 -6.81
N VAL A 343 -5.55 14.47 -6.31
CA VAL A 343 -6.79 14.93 -6.97
C VAL A 343 -7.50 16.06 -6.23
N GLY A 344 -7.11 16.34 -4.98
CA GLY A 344 -7.76 17.34 -4.13
C GLY A 344 -7.07 17.51 -2.78
N GLY A 345 -7.71 18.25 -1.85
CA GLY A 345 -7.16 18.57 -0.53
C GLY A 345 -7.18 17.42 0.48
N SER A 346 -7.03 17.73 1.76
CA SER A 346 -7.04 16.72 2.85
C SER A 346 -8.31 15.86 2.90
N GLY A 347 -9.44 16.40 2.43
CA GLY A 347 -10.72 15.68 2.36
C GLY A 347 -10.88 14.74 1.16
N SER A 348 -9.94 14.72 0.21
CA SER A 348 -10.06 13.91 -1.01
C SER A 348 -9.26 12.61 -0.99
N SER A 349 -8.51 12.32 0.08
CA SER A 349 -7.61 11.16 0.17
C SER A 349 -8.32 9.80 0.22
N THR A 350 -9.65 9.81 0.36
CA THR A 350 -10.53 8.63 0.33
C THR A 350 -11.57 8.70 -0.79
N VAL A 351 -11.40 9.62 -1.74
CA VAL A 351 -12.26 9.71 -2.92
C VAL A 351 -12.09 8.47 -3.79
N LEU A 352 -13.22 7.96 -4.26
CA LEU A 352 -13.34 6.79 -5.10
C LEU A 352 -14.24 7.13 -6.27
N ILE A 353 -13.86 6.69 -7.46
CA ILE A 353 -14.73 6.78 -8.64
C ILE A 353 -14.89 5.41 -9.26
N THR A 354 -16.09 5.08 -9.72
CA THR A 354 -16.37 3.81 -10.39
C THR A 354 -16.55 4.04 -11.88
N ILE A 355 -15.69 3.46 -12.69
CA ILE A 355 -15.77 3.45 -14.15
C ILE A 355 -16.50 2.16 -14.58
N PRO A 356 -17.74 2.25 -15.10
CA PRO A 356 -18.46 1.10 -15.63
C PRO A 356 -17.66 0.47 -16.77
N TYR A 357 -17.64 -0.85 -16.83
CA TYR A 357 -16.85 -1.55 -17.85
C TYR A 357 -17.23 -1.16 -19.29
N ARG A 358 -18.51 -0.92 -19.56
CA ARG A 358 -19.01 -0.44 -20.87
C ARG A 358 -18.46 0.93 -21.28
N ALA A 359 -17.99 1.76 -20.34
CA ALA A 359 -17.40 3.06 -20.68
C ALA A 359 -16.04 2.94 -21.38
N LEU A 360 -15.38 1.79 -21.25
CA LEU A 360 -14.08 1.47 -21.86
C LEU A 360 -14.21 0.24 -22.78
N GLU A 361 -15.40 0.00 -23.33
CA GLU A 361 -15.64 -1.10 -24.25
C GLU A 361 -14.69 -1.04 -25.46
N GLY A 362 -14.16 -2.20 -25.85
CA GLY A 362 -13.16 -2.31 -26.91
C GLY A 362 -11.73 -1.97 -26.51
N LEU A 363 -11.49 -1.58 -25.24
CA LEU A 363 -10.14 -1.33 -24.71
C LEU A 363 -9.65 -2.45 -23.78
N TRP A 364 -10.56 -3.30 -23.28
CA TRP A 364 -10.23 -4.40 -22.38
C TRP A 364 -9.48 -5.51 -23.12
N ALA A 365 -8.49 -6.13 -22.44
CA ALA A 365 -7.86 -7.33 -22.96
C ALA A 365 -8.88 -8.46 -23.10
N THR A 366 -8.91 -9.12 -24.26
CA THR A 366 -9.91 -10.16 -24.59
C THR A 366 -9.83 -11.40 -23.71
N ASP A 367 -8.65 -11.72 -23.19
CA ASP A 367 -8.37 -12.82 -22.26
C ASP A 367 -7.99 -12.33 -20.85
N GLY A 368 -8.17 -11.03 -20.61
CA GLY A 368 -7.88 -10.36 -19.36
C GLY A 368 -8.88 -10.67 -18.24
N PRO A 369 -8.58 -10.26 -17.00
CA PRO A 369 -9.43 -10.54 -15.83
C PRO A 369 -10.80 -9.84 -15.87
N VAL A 370 -11.00 -8.88 -16.76
CA VAL A 370 -12.28 -8.18 -16.96
C VAL A 370 -13.19 -8.93 -17.93
N ALA A 371 -12.66 -9.76 -18.83
CA ALA A 371 -13.47 -10.44 -19.85
C ALA A 371 -14.60 -11.31 -19.26
N PRO A 372 -14.38 -12.15 -18.23
CA PRO A 372 -15.46 -12.93 -17.62
C PRO A 372 -16.51 -12.06 -16.90
N LEU A 373 -16.14 -10.84 -16.49
CA LEU A 373 -17.06 -9.90 -15.84
C LEU A 373 -17.97 -9.21 -16.86
N LEU A 374 -17.49 -9.01 -18.09
CA LEU A 374 -18.28 -8.47 -19.20
C LEU A 374 -19.38 -9.45 -19.65
N GLU A 375 -19.06 -10.73 -19.76
CA GLU A 375 -20.01 -11.77 -20.17
C GLU A 375 -21.21 -11.89 -19.22
N LYS A 376 -21.01 -11.62 -17.92
CA LYS A 376 -22.08 -11.65 -16.91
C LYS A 376 -22.98 -10.40 -16.93
N LEU A 377 -22.64 -9.35 -17.70
CA LEU A 377 -23.38 -8.08 -17.79
C LEU A 377 -24.32 -7.98 -19.01
N ASP A 378 -24.23 -8.93 -19.94
CA ASP A 378 -25.10 -9.08 -21.11
C ASP A 378 -26.20 -10.13 -20.86
#